data_AF-A0AAU9P912-F1
#
_entry.id   AF-A0AAU9P912-F1
#
_cell.length_a   1.000
_cell.length_b   1.000
_cell.length_c   1.000
_cell.angle_alpha   90.00
_cell.angle_beta   90.00
_cell.angle_gamma   90.00
#
_symmetry.space_group_name_H-M   'P 1'
#
loop_
_entity.id
_entity.type
_entity.pdbx_description
1 polymer ?
#
loop_
_entity_poly.entity_id
_entity_poly.type
_entity_poly.pdbx_seq_one_letter_code
_entity_poly.pdbx_strand_id
1 'polypeptide(L)'
;MFYALNQFFISGLSHDDIIENRVLEALYRRILRAHKEEKCFKVIVVIPLLPGGFQGRMDDGGATTVRAIMHWQYRSISREENSILEKLNSVLGPKTDDYISFYGLRTYGRLGDDGPLVTS
;
A
#
# COMPACT_ATOMS: atom_id res chain seq x y z
N MET A 1 -5.09 6.28 -16.79
CA MET A 1 -5.01 5.20 -15.78
C MET A 1 -3.56 5.01 -15.39
N PHE A 2 -3.25 4.81 -14.12
CA PHE A 2 -1.92 4.47 -13.61
C PHE A 2 -2.01 3.16 -12.84
N TYR A 3 -1.13 2.22 -13.15
CA TYR A 3 -1.05 0.91 -12.51
C TYR A 3 0.35 0.71 -11.97
N ALA A 4 0.45 0.33 -10.69
CA ALA A 4 1.72 -0.02 -10.07
C ALA A 4 1.59 -1.33 -9.32
N LEU A 5 2.53 -2.24 -9.56
CA LEU A 5 2.75 -3.42 -8.75
C LEU A 5 4.13 -3.28 -8.12
N ASN A 6 4.18 -3.14 -6.80
CA ASN A 6 5.42 -2.92 -6.07
C ASN A 6 5.45 -3.77 -4.80
N GLN A 7 6.65 -4.22 -4.43
CA GLN A 7 6.85 -5.01 -3.22
C GLN A 7 6.61 -4.18 -1.93
N PHE A 8 6.92 -2.88 -1.99
CA PHE A 8 6.70 -1.93 -0.91
C PHE A 8 6.07 -0.65 -1.45
N PHE A 9 5.23 -0.02 -0.65
CA PHE A 9 4.65 1.28 -0.97
C PHE A 9 4.86 2.24 0.20
N ILE A 10 6.08 2.78 0.29
CA ILE A 10 6.50 3.71 1.33
C ILE A 10 6.96 5.00 0.64
N SER A 11 6.21 6.09 0.84
CA SER A 11 6.51 7.42 0.30
C SER A 11 5.87 8.49 1.18
N GLY A 12 6.44 9.69 1.18
CA GLY A 12 5.96 10.82 1.98
C GLY A 12 5.17 11.83 1.15
N LEU A 13 4.31 12.59 1.83
CA LEU A 13 3.71 13.82 1.30
C LEU A 13 4.57 15.03 1.66
N SER A 14 4.26 16.21 1.12
CA SER A 14 4.93 17.45 1.51
C SER A 14 4.84 17.64 3.03
N HIS A 15 5.97 18.00 3.66
CA HIS A 15 6.20 18.08 5.12
C HIS A 15 6.49 16.75 5.83
N ASP A 16 6.69 15.65 5.10
CA ASP A 16 7.32 14.46 5.67
C ASP A 16 8.85 14.62 5.63
N ASP A 17 9.44 14.85 6.81
CA ASP A 17 10.88 14.99 7.03
C ASP A 17 11.60 13.65 7.17
N ILE A 18 10.84 12.54 7.28
CA ILE A 18 11.40 11.20 7.47
C ILE A 18 11.49 10.48 6.12
N ILE A 19 10.46 10.60 5.28
CA ILE A 19 10.45 9.99 3.95
C ILE A 19 10.64 11.06 2.88
N GLU A 20 11.81 11.09 2.26
CA GLU A 20 12.15 12.07 1.22
C GLU A 20 11.48 11.79 -0.14
N ASN A 21 11.11 10.53 -0.41
CA ASN A 21 10.50 10.16 -1.69
C ASN A 21 9.10 10.78 -1.82
N ARG A 22 8.87 11.52 -2.92
CA ARG A 22 7.63 12.26 -3.20
C ARG A 22 6.72 11.61 -4.26
N VAL A 23 6.81 10.30 -4.48
CA VAL A 23 5.91 9.59 -5.41
C VAL A 23 4.45 9.72 -4.98
N LEU A 24 4.17 9.62 -3.67
CA LEU A 24 2.84 9.82 -3.11
C LEU A 24 2.31 11.23 -3.36
N GLU A 25 3.15 12.25 -3.21
CA GLU A 25 2.78 13.63 -3.50
C GLU A 25 2.47 13.86 -5.00
N ALA A 26 3.25 13.25 -5.89
CA ALA A 26 2.98 13.31 -7.32
C ALA A 26 1.64 12.65 -7.68
N LEU A 27 1.33 11.49 -7.09
CA LEU A 27 0.04 10.82 -7.26
C LEU A 27 -1.12 11.67 -6.74
N TYR A 28 -0.99 12.20 -5.52
CA TYR A 28 -1.98 13.09 -4.91
C TYR A 28 -2.31 14.29 -5.80
N ARG A 29 -1.28 15.05 -6.23
CA ARG A 29 -1.44 16.20 -7.13
C ARG A 29 -2.08 15.81 -8.47
N ARG A 30 -1.71 14.65 -9.01
CA ARG A 30 -2.25 14.16 -10.30
C ARG A 30 -3.72 13.77 -10.21
N ILE A 31 -4.14 13.18 -9.07
CA ILE A 31 -5.54 12.86 -8.78
C ILE A 31 -6.36 14.15 -8.64
N LEU A 32 -5.91 15.10 -7.82
CA LEU A 32 -6.59 16.39 -7.67
C LEU A 32 -6.74 17.13 -9.00
N ARG A 33 -5.69 17.13 -9.83
CA ARG A 33 -5.75 17.69 -11.17
C ARG A 33 -6.78 16.99 -12.05
N ALA A 34 -6.85 15.66 -12.01
CA ALA A 34 -7.85 14.91 -12.76
C ALA A 34 -9.27 15.25 -12.31
N HIS A 35 -9.48 15.37 -11.00
CA HIS A 35 -10.76 15.76 -10.43
C HIS A 35 -11.18 17.16 -10.89
N LYS A 36 -10.26 18.13 -10.81
CA LYS A 36 -10.50 19.52 -11.26
C LYS A 36 -10.77 19.63 -12.76
N GLU A 37 -10.10 18.81 -13.58
CA GLU A 37 -10.30 18.78 -15.04
C GLU A 37 -11.46 17.85 -15.45
N GLU A 38 -12.20 17.26 -14.50
CA GLU A 38 -13.26 16.27 -14.73
C GLU A 38 -12.83 15.11 -15.66
N LYS A 39 -11.56 14.74 -15.60
CA LYS A 39 -10.99 13.67 -16.41
C LYS A 39 -11.03 12.34 -15.67
N CYS A 40 -11.39 11.29 -16.40
CA CYS A 40 -11.29 9.93 -15.90
C CYS A 40 -9.82 9.58 -15.63
N PHE A 41 -9.50 9.37 -14.35
CA PHE A 41 -8.17 8.95 -13.90
C PHE A 41 -8.33 8.02 -12.71
N LYS A 42 -7.71 6.85 -12.79
CA LYS A 42 -7.70 5.87 -11.71
C LYS A 42 -6.29 5.35 -11.49
N VAL A 43 -5.91 5.25 -10.23
CA VAL A 43 -4.66 4.72 -9.70
C VAL A 43 -4.97 3.38 -9.06
N ILE A 44 -4.33 2.32 -9.55
CA ILE A 44 -4.44 0.99 -8.98
C ILE A 44 -3.07 0.59 -8.48
N VAL A 45 -2.96 0.34 -7.18
CA VAL A 45 -1.71 -0.10 -6.55
C VAL A 45 -1.90 -1.51 -6.02
N VAL A 46 -1.07 -2.43 -6.48
CA VAL A 46 -1.04 -3.83 -6.02
C VAL A 46 0.19 -4.05 -5.17
N ILE A 47 -0.01 -4.46 -3.91
CA ILE A 47 1.06 -4.66 -2.93
C ILE A 47 0.88 -6.04 -2.28
N PRO A 48 1.96 -6.79 -1.99
CA PRO A 48 1.86 -8.05 -1.25
C PRO A 48 1.11 -7.88 0.08
N LEU A 49 0.24 -8.84 0.41
CA LEU A 49 -0.48 -8.85 1.70
C LEU A 49 0.49 -8.98 2.89
N LEU A 50 1.62 -9.64 2.65
CA LEU A 50 2.76 -9.75 3.55
C LEU A 50 4.02 -9.52 2.72
N PRO A 51 5.01 -8.75 3.21
CA PRO A 51 6.29 -8.62 2.52
C PRO A 51 6.95 -10.00 2.44
N GLY A 52 7.10 -10.53 1.22
CA GLY A 52 7.66 -11.85 0.98
C GLY A 52 9.13 -11.95 1.39
N GLY A 53 9.52 -13.06 2.02
CA GLY A 53 10.90 -13.35 2.45
C GLY A 53 11.04 -13.93 3.86
N PHE A 54 9.95 -14.02 4.63
CA PHE A 54 10.00 -14.54 6.00
C PHE A 54 9.77 -16.05 6.07
N GLN A 55 10.86 -16.81 6.00
CA GLN A 55 10.94 -18.22 6.41
C GLN A 55 11.17 -18.40 7.93
N GLY A 56 11.33 -17.32 8.68
CA GLY A 56 11.55 -17.39 10.13
C GLY A 56 10.29 -17.76 10.88
N ARG A 57 10.41 -18.64 11.87
CA ARG A 57 9.46 -18.70 12.99
C ARG A 57 9.27 -17.28 13.53
N MET A 58 8.23 -17.04 14.31
CA MET A 58 8.03 -15.75 14.97
C MET A 58 9.07 -15.52 16.10
N ASP A 59 10.36 -15.76 15.86
CA ASP A 59 11.47 -15.50 16.76
C ASP A 59 11.97 -14.06 16.56
N ASP A 60 11.24 -13.15 17.22
CA ASP A 60 11.57 -11.81 17.72
C ASP A 60 12.30 -10.78 16.82
N GLY A 61 13.37 -11.13 16.10
CA GLY A 61 14.11 -10.21 15.24
C GLY A 61 13.45 -9.98 13.87
N GLY A 62 13.08 -11.08 13.21
CA GLY A 62 12.49 -11.02 11.87
C GLY A 62 11.12 -10.34 11.84
N ALA A 63 10.28 -10.67 12.81
CA ALA A 63 8.97 -10.06 12.99
C ALA A 63 9.06 -8.54 13.23
N THR A 64 10.14 -8.05 13.85
CA THR A 64 10.31 -6.62 14.13
C THR A 64 10.55 -5.82 12.85
N THR A 65 11.39 -6.30 11.94
CA THR A 65 11.61 -5.64 10.63
C THR A 65 10.34 -5.65 9.77
N VAL A 66 9.60 -6.77 9.75
CA VAL A 66 8.30 -6.84 9.05
C VAL A 66 7.33 -5.81 9.59
N ARG A 67 7.19 -5.74 10.92
CA ARG A 67 6.31 -4.78 11.58
C ARG A 67 6.71 -3.35 11.26
N ALA A 68 8.00 -3.03 11.22
CA ALA A 68 8.49 -1.72 10.84
C ALA A 68 8.11 -1.37 9.39
N ILE A 69 8.39 -2.26 8.44
CA ILE A 69 8.03 -2.05 7.02
C ILE A 69 6.51 -1.87 6.87
N MET A 70 5.72 -2.73 7.50
CA MET A 70 4.26 -2.61 7.49
C MET A 70 3.80 -1.29 8.10
N HIS A 71 4.38 -0.87 9.23
CA HIS A 71 4.06 0.39 9.88
C HIS A 71 4.25 1.56 8.92
N TRP A 72 5.42 1.65 8.27
CA TRP A 72 5.71 2.70 7.29
C TRP A 72 4.81 2.64 6.06
N GLN A 73 4.51 1.44 5.57
CA GLN A 73 3.60 1.27 4.44
C GLN A 73 2.17 1.70 4.78
N TYR A 74 1.64 1.29 5.93
CA TYR A 74 0.32 1.72 6.37
C TYR A 74 0.29 3.23 6.63
N ARG A 75 1.36 3.81 7.18
CA ARG A 75 1.50 5.25 7.37
C ARG A 75 1.39 6.03 6.06
N SER A 76 2.05 5.54 5.01
CA SER A 76 1.97 6.13 3.67
C SER A 76 0.56 6.02 3.05
N ILE A 77 -0.15 4.91 3.27
CA ILE A 77 -1.42 4.58 2.61
C ILE A 77 -2.64 5.15 3.36
N SER A 78 -2.82 4.76 4.62
CA SER A 78 -4.10 4.90 5.33
C SER A 78 -4.01 5.25 6.82
N ARG A 79 -2.82 5.30 7.41
CA ARG A 79 -2.63 5.59 8.83
C ARG A 79 -1.97 6.95 8.99
N GLU A 80 -2.50 7.74 9.93
CA GLU A 80 -2.14 9.15 10.18
C GLU A 80 -2.76 10.16 9.21
N GLU A 81 -2.91 11.39 9.71
CA GLU A 81 -3.48 12.55 9.01
C GLU A 81 -2.71 12.93 7.73
N ASN A 82 -1.45 12.50 7.62
CA ASN A 82 -0.61 12.73 6.45
C ASN A 82 -0.59 11.58 5.44
N SER A 83 -1.44 10.56 5.60
CA SER A 83 -1.58 9.51 4.60
C SER A 83 -2.31 9.98 3.33
N ILE A 84 -2.08 9.33 2.19
CA ILE A 84 -2.71 9.74 0.93
C ILE A 84 -4.23 9.61 0.97
N LEU A 85 -4.76 8.55 1.60
CA LEU A 85 -6.20 8.34 1.68
C LEU A 85 -6.86 9.40 2.55
N GLU A 86 -6.28 9.76 3.71
CA GLU A 86 -6.81 10.83 4.55
C GLU A 86 -6.78 12.19 3.83
N LYS A 87 -5.66 12.54 3.17
CA LYS A 87 -5.60 13.79 2.41
C LYS A 87 -6.60 13.83 1.25
N LEU A 88 -6.73 12.75 0.49
CA LEU A 88 -7.72 12.69 -0.59
C LEU A 88 -9.15 12.71 -0.05
N ASN A 89 -9.45 11.96 1.02
CA ASN A 89 -10.77 11.95 1.65
C ASN A 89 -11.16 13.32 2.22
N SER A 90 -10.22 14.08 2.79
CA SER A 90 -10.51 15.43 3.27
C SER A 90 -10.93 16.41 2.17
N VAL A 91 -10.51 16.17 0.91
CA VAL A 91 -10.81 17.05 -0.24
C VAL A 91 -11.93 16.51 -1.13
N LEU A 92 -11.94 15.21 -1.38
CA LEU A 92 -12.82 14.52 -2.32
C LEU A 92 -13.96 13.75 -1.63
N GLY A 93 -13.84 13.51 -0.32
CA GLY A 93 -14.76 12.69 0.46
C GLY A 93 -14.88 11.27 -0.12
N PRO A 94 -16.10 10.74 -0.27
CA PRO A 94 -16.32 9.38 -0.75
C PRO A 94 -15.86 9.15 -2.21
N LYS A 95 -15.59 10.21 -2.98
CA LYS A 95 -15.09 10.08 -4.36
C LYS A 95 -13.63 9.60 -4.43
N THR A 96 -12.91 9.55 -3.31
CA THR A 96 -11.52 9.06 -3.28
C THR A 96 -11.38 7.66 -3.88
N ASP A 97 -12.33 6.77 -3.60
CA ASP A 97 -12.33 5.38 -4.07
C ASP A 97 -12.46 5.26 -5.61
N ASP A 98 -12.98 6.29 -6.27
CA ASP A 98 -13.04 6.36 -7.73
C ASP A 98 -11.66 6.60 -8.36
N TYR A 99 -10.77 7.30 -7.62
CA TYR A 99 -9.46 7.73 -8.11
C TYR A 99 -8.31 6.83 -7.68
N ILE A 100 -8.37 6.20 -6.51
CA ILE A 100 -7.28 5.36 -6.00
C ILE A 100 -7.80 4.10 -5.31
N SER A 101 -7.17 2.96 -5.57
CA SER A 101 -7.51 1.70 -4.92
C SER A 101 -6.27 0.84 -4.69
N PHE A 102 -6.20 0.22 -3.52
CA PHE A 102 -5.11 -0.67 -3.10
C PHE A 102 -5.59 -2.13 -3.06
N TYR A 103 -4.85 -3.04 -3.66
CA TYR A 103 -5.18 -4.47 -3.71
C TYR A 103 -4.00 -5.34 -3.29
N GLY A 104 -4.30 -6.51 -2.73
CA GLY A 104 -3.33 -7.57 -2.51
C GLY A 104 -3.75 -8.85 -3.24
N LEU A 105 -2.77 -9.58 -3.76
CA LEU A 105 -3.01 -10.85 -4.44
C LEU A 105 -2.97 -12.00 -3.42
N ARG A 106 -3.99 -12.86 -3.46
CA ARG A 106 -4.05 -14.10 -2.68
C ARG A 106 -4.53 -15.23 -3.56
N THR A 107 -3.86 -16.38 -3.48
CA THR A 107 -4.30 -17.63 -4.11
C THR A 107 -4.79 -18.60 -3.02
N TYR A 108 -5.65 -19.55 -3.40
CA TYR A 108 -6.07 -20.66 -2.55
C TYR A 108 -5.91 -21.98 -3.30
N GLY A 109 -5.63 -23.05 -2.56
CA GLY A 109 -5.51 -24.41 -3.08
C GLY A 109 -6.12 -25.42 -2.10
N ARG A 110 -6.37 -26.65 -2.56
CA ARG A 110 -6.79 -27.76 -1.69
C ARG A 110 -5.57 -28.59 -1.32
N LEU A 111 -5.32 -28.75 -0.03
CA LEU A 111 -4.35 -29.71 0.48
C LEU A 111 -5.09 -31.05 0.65
N GLY A 112 -4.65 -32.10 -0.04
CA GLY A 112 -5.21 -33.44 0.11
C GLY A 112 -4.68 -34.14 1.36
N ASP A 113 -5.38 -35.18 1.83
CA ASP A 113 -5.06 -35.90 3.08
C ASP A 113 -3.74 -36.72 3.03
N ASP A 114 -3.09 -36.85 1.87
CA ASP A 114 -1.92 -37.73 1.66
C ASP A 114 -0.63 -36.99 1.25
N GLY A 115 -0.24 -35.96 2.00
CA GLY A 115 1.07 -35.32 1.82
C GLY A 115 1.67 -34.88 3.16
N PRO A 116 2.93 -35.23 3.48
CA PRO A 116 3.53 -34.78 4.72
C PRO A 116 3.56 -33.25 4.75
N LEU A 117 3.06 -32.69 5.85
CA LEU A 117 3.11 -31.26 6.15
C LEU A 117 4.58 -30.85 6.31
N VAL A 118 5.23 -30.46 5.22
CA VAL A 118 6.55 -29.83 5.28
C VAL A 118 6.35 -28.33 5.45
N THR A 119 6.45 -27.86 6.69
CA THR A 119 6.83 -26.47 6.96
C THR A 119 8.35 -26.42 7.01
N SER A 120 8.99 -25.89 5.98
CA SER A 120 10.40 -25.44 6.03
C SER A 120 10.46 -23.98 6.41
#